data_AF-A0A7S3X979-F1
#
_entry.id   AF-A0A7S3X979-F1
#
_cell.length_a   1.000
_cell.length_b   1.000
_cell.length_c   1.000
_cell.angle_alpha   90.00
_cell.angle_beta   90.00
_cell.angle_gamma   90.00
#
_symmetry.space_group_name_H-M   'P 1'
#
loop_
_entity.id
_entity.type
_entity.pdbx_description
1 polymer ?
#
loop_
_entity_poly.entity_id
_entity_poly.type
_entity_poly.pdbx_seq_one_letter_code
_entity_poly.pdbx_strand_id
1 'polypeptide(L)'
;ACWSTLFWSMLILIGVQWVCGMLLFSAVLPWLQDESNPVGKRVAVYNYYGTFTKTMITMFEITHVNYSRASRVLQDNISENFAWFFAVYRMVVSFAILQVIRA
;
A
#
# COMPACT_ATOMS: atom_id res chain seq x y z
N ALA A 1 7.81 23.16 14.66
CA ALA A 1 7.32 23.16 13.27
C ALA A 1 6.35 24.32 13.01
N CYS A 2 6.58 25.10 11.94
CA CYS A 2 5.57 26.04 11.44
C CYS A 2 4.46 25.24 10.72
N TRP A 3 3.19 25.65 10.87
CA TRP A 3 2.03 24.95 10.27
C TRP A 3 2.23 24.67 8.78
N SER A 4 2.84 25.62 8.06
CA SER A 4 3.14 25.49 6.63
C SER A 4 4.08 24.34 6.34
N THR A 5 5.17 24.16 7.10
CA THR A 5 6.15 23.08 6.88
C THR A 5 5.52 21.71 7.10
N LEU A 6 4.68 21.57 8.12
CA LEU A 6 3.94 20.32 8.37
C LEU A 6 2.99 20.01 7.22
N PHE A 7 2.24 20.99 6.75
CA PHE A 7 1.28 20.81 5.66
C PHE A 7 1.97 20.33 4.37
N TRP A 8 3.05 21.00 3.95
CA TRP A 8 3.81 20.59 2.76
C TRP A 8 4.44 19.21 2.90
N SER A 9 4.95 18.89 4.09
CA SER A 9 5.54 17.58 4.37
C SER A 9 4.51 16.46 4.33
N MET A 10 3.31 16.67 4.91
CA MET A 10 2.21 15.71 4.82
C MET A 10 1.73 15.51 3.38
N LEU A 11 1.70 16.58 2.58
CA LEU A 11 1.28 16.52 1.18
C LEU A 11 2.26 15.68 0.34
N ILE A 12 3.57 15.80 0.59
CA ILE A 12 4.60 14.95 -0.02
C ILE A 12 4.41 13.48 0.38
N LEU A 13 4.17 13.20 1.67
CA LEU A 13 3.94 11.84 2.16
C LEU A 13 2.72 11.18 1.48
N ILE A 14 1.61 11.92 1.34
CA ILE A 14 0.42 11.45 0.63
C ILE A 14 0.73 11.19 -0.85
N GLY A 15 1.51 12.08 -1.48
CA GLY A 15 1.94 11.90 -2.87
C GLY A 15 2.75 10.61 -3.08
N VAL A 16 3.74 10.35 -2.22
CA VAL A 16 4.52 9.10 -2.26
C VAL A 16 3.61 7.88 -2.08
N GLN A 17 2.67 7.95 -1.14
CA GLN A 17 1.73 6.88 -0.88
C GLN A 17 0.83 6.58 -2.08
N TRP A 18 0.37 7.61 -2.80
CA TRP A 18 -0.42 7.43 -4.01
C TRP A 18 0.39 6.79 -5.13
N VAL A 19 1.64 7.23 -5.36
CA VAL A 19 2.51 6.63 -6.37
C VAL A 19 2.76 5.15 -6.06
N CYS A 20 3.11 4.81 -4.82
CA CYS A 20 3.31 3.41 -4.41
C CYS A 20 2.04 2.57 -4.57
N GLY A 21 0.87 3.11 -4.21
CA GLY A 21 -0.38 2.38 -4.37
C GLY A 21 -0.82 2.21 -5.82
N MET A 22 -0.51 3.17 -6.72
CA MET A 22 -0.74 3.01 -8.15
C MET A 22 0.14 1.90 -8.74
N LEU A 23 1.42 1.89 -8.38
CA LEU A 23 2.35 0.83 -8.80
C LEU A 23 1.88 -0.54 -8.32
N LEU A 24 1.44 -0.64 -7.07
CA LEU A 24 0.89 -1.87 -6.51
C LEU A 24 -0.37 -2.31 -7.27
N PHE A 25 -1.33 -1.41 -7.51
CA PHE A 25 -2.54 -1.71 -8.26
C PHE A 25 -2.20 -2.23 -9.67
N SER A 26 -1.28 -1.56 -10.36
CA SER A 26 -0.83 -1.99 -11.70
C SER A 26 -0.15 -3.36 -11.69
N ALA A 27 0.56 -3.72 -10.62
CA ALA A 27 1.21 -5.03 -10.49
C ALA A 27 0.21 -6.16 -10.16
N VAL A 28 -0.86 -5.86 -9.43
CA VAL A 28 -1.89 -6.83 -9.00
C VAL A 28 -2.95 -7.06 -10.08
N LEU A 29 -3.26 -6.05 -10.88
CA LEU A 29 -4.27 -6.10 -11.94
C LEU A 29 -4.12 -7.30 -12.90
N PRO A 30 -2.93 -7.62 -13.48
CA PRO A 30 -2.80 -8.75 -14.39
C PRO A 30 -3.10 -10.09 -13.72
N TRP A 31 -2.71 -10.28 -12.46
CA TRP A 31 -3.01 -11.49 -11.71
C TRP A 31 -4.51 -11.62 -11.41
N LEU A 32 -5.19 -10.49 -11.20
CA LEU A 32 -6.62 -10.46 -10.91
C LEU A 32 -7.49 -10.72 -12.16
N GLN A 33 -7.00 -10.35 -13.34
CA GLN A 33 -7.67 -10.56 -14.63
C GLN A 33 -7.53 -11.99 -15.15
N ASP A 34 -6.52 -12.71 -14.70
CA ASP A 34 -6.29 -14.11 -15.09
C ASP A 34 -7.39 -15.04 -14.55
N GLU A 35 -8.15 -15.64 -15.47
CA GLU A 35 -9.25 -16.55 -15.18
C GLU A 35 -8.81 -17.95 -14.74
N SER A 36 -7.54 -18.31 -14.93
CA SER A 36 -7.00 -19.58 -14.45
C SER A 36 -6.88 -19.61 -12.91
N ASN A 37 -6.84 -18.44 -12.26
CA ASN A 37 -6.73 -18.33 -10.82
C ASN A 37 -8.08 -18.61 -10.12
N PRO A 38 -8.07 -19.31 -8.97
CA PRO A 38 -9.29 -19.68 -8.26
C PRO A 38 -10.06 -18.44 -7.78
N VAL A 39 -11.37 -18.43 -8.06
CA VAL A 39 -12.29 -17.32 -7.79
C VAL A 39 -12.21 -16.84 -6.33
N GLY A 40 -12.13 -17.76 -5.37
CA GLY A 40 -12.03 -17.41 -3.95
C GLY A 40 -10.81 -16.55 -3.60
N LYS A 41 -9.66 -16.84 -4.20
CA LYS A 41 -8.43 -16.05 -4.01
C LYS A 41 -8.52 -14.69 -4.71
N ARG A 42 -9.09 -14.66 -5.92
CA ARG A 42 -9.35 -13.42 -6.67
C ARG A 42 -10.26 -12.47 -5.89
N VAL A 43 -11.34 -12.97 -5.28
CA VAL A 43 -12.25 -12.17 -4.46
C VAL A 43 -11.54 -11.61 -3.22
N ALA A 44 -10.72 -12.42 -2.54
CA ALA A 44 -9.95 -11.95 -1.38
C ALA A 44 -9.00 -10.81 -1.76
N VAL A 45 -8.26 -10.94 -2.87
CA VAL A 45 -7.36 -9.89 -3.37
C VAL A 45 -8.16 -8.68 -3.87
N TYR A 46 -9.27 -8.87 -4.57
CA TYR A 46 -10.13 -7.80 -5.08
C TYR A 46 -10.69 -6.92 -3.97
N ASN A 47 -11.03 -7.50 -2.81
CA ASN A 47 -11.58 -6.75 -1.70
C ASN A 47 -10.65 -5.63 -1.21
N TYR A 48 -9.33 -5.88 -1.25
CA TYR A 48 -8.27 -4.95 -0.86
C TYR A 48 -7.71 -4.15 -2.03
N TYR A 49 -7.44 -4.80 -3.16
CA TYR A 49 -6.65 -4.23 -4.27
C TYR A 49 -7.39 -4.19 -5.61
N GLY A 50 -8.70 -4.45 -5.62
CA GLY A 50 -9.47 -4.61 -6.85
C GLY A 50 -9.74 -3.33 -7.63
N THR A 51 -9.67 -2.17 -6.97
CA THR A 51 -9.79 -0.87 -7.61
C THR A 51 -8.73 0.09 -7.09
N PHE A 52 -8.49 1.17 -7.83
CA PHE A 52 -7.60 2.26 -7.40
C PHE A 52 -7.97 2.74 -5.99
N THR A 53 -9.23 3.12 -5.75
CA THR A 53 -9.68 3.65 -4.45
C THR A 53 -9.53 2.64 -3.32
N LYS A 54 -9.86 1.36 -3.56
CA LYS A 54 -9.65 0.29 -2.58
C LYS A 54 -8.16 0.17 -2.23
N THR A 55 -7.30 0.14 -3.24
CA THR A 55 -5.84 0.07 -3.07
C THR A 55 -5.33 1.28 -2.28
N MET A 56 -5.79 2.49 -2.58
CA MET A 56 -5.40 3.70 -1.83
C MET A 56 -5.79 3.62 -0.36
N ILE A 57 -7.02 3.17 -0.06
CA ILE A 57 -7.49 2.97 1.31
C ILE A 57 -6.64 1.89 2.00
N THR A 58 -6.36 0.77 1.32
CA THR A 58 -5.52 -0.29 1.87
C THR A 58 -4.08 0.18 2.15
N MET A 59 -3.48 0.98 1.28
CA MET A 59 -2.17 1.60 1.53
C MET A 59 -2.21 2.55 2.74
N PHE A 60 -3.33 3.25 2.94
CA PHE A 60 -3.54 4.08 4.13
C PHE A 60 -3.67 3.24 5.41
N GLU A 61 -4.43 2.14 5.37
CA GLU A 61 -4.52 1.18 6.46
C GLU A 61 -3.16 0.57 6.80
N ILE A 62 -2.35 0.21 5.80
CA ILE A 62 -0.99 -0.34 6.00
C ILE A 62 -0.10 0.67 6.72
N THR A 63 -0.26 1.95 6.39
CA THR A 63 0.58 3.02 6.94
C THR A 63 0.22 3.33 8.40
N HIS A 64 -1.07 3.42 8.74
CA HIS A 64 -1.51 3.94 10.03
C HIS A 64 -2.14 2.90 10.98
N VAL A 65 -2.81 1.88 10.44
CA VAL A 65 -3.73 1.03 11.23
C VAL A 65 -3.19 -0.39 11.37
N ASN A 66 -3.24 -1.17 10.29
CA ASN A 66 -2.89 -2.58 10.31
C ASN A 66 -2.32 -3.03 8.96
N TYR A 67 -1.06 -3.42 8.98
CA TYR A 67 -0.37 -3.92 7.79
C TYR A 67 -0.56 -5.43 7.57
N SER A 68 -0.79 -6.20 8.63
CA SER A 68 -0.60 -7.65 8.62
C SER A 68 -1.60 -8.33 7.70
N ARG A 69 -2.88 -7.99 7.83
CA ARG A 69 -3.94 -8.60 7.00
C ARG A 69 -3.79 -8.18 5.52
N ALA A 70 -3.58 -6.90 5.25
CA ALA A 70 -3.48 -6.38 3.90
C ALA A 70 -2.25 -6.92 3.13
N SER A 71 -1.10 -7.02 3.81
CA SER A 71 0.13 -7.54 3.19
C SER A 71 0.10 -9.06 2.99
N ARG A 72 -0.43 -9.81 3.97
CA ARG A 72 -0.56 -11.28 3.88
C ARG A 72 -1.46 -11.73 2.75
N VAL A 73 -2.55 -10.99 2.47
CA VAL A 73 -3.42 -11.31 1.33
C VAL A 73 -2.66 -11.34 0.00
N LEU A 74 -1.65 -10.50 -0.20
CA LEU A 74 -0.84 -10.54 -1.42
C LEU A 74 0.25 -11.61 -1.37
N GLN A 75 0.85 -11.82 -0.20
CA GLN A 75 1.89 -12.83 0.01
C GLN A 75 1.36 -14.24 -0.21
N ASP A 76 0.20 -14.55 0.38
CA ASP A 76 -0.39 -15.89 0.38
C ASP A 76 -1.04 -16.25 -0.97
N ASN A 77 -1.44 -15.24 -1.77
CA ASN A 77 -2.17 -15.46 -3.02
C ASN A 77 -1.34 -15.26 -4.28
N ILE A 78 -0.42 -14.30 -4.31
CA ILE A 78 0.35 -13.95 -5.52
C ILE A 78 1.79 -14.43 -5.39
N SER A 79 2.56 -13.82 -4.49
CA SER A 79 3.95 -14.21 -4.26
C SER A 79 4.50 -13.59 -2.97
N GLU A 80 5.46 -14.29 -2.37
CA GLU A 80 6.18 -13.82 -1.18
C GLU A 80 7.00 -12.54 -1.43
N ASN A 81 7.33 -12.23 -2.70
CA ASN A 81 8.05 -11.01 -3.08
C ASN A 81 7.32 -9.71 -2.65
N PHE A 82 5.99 -9.76 -2.52
CA PHE A 82 5.22 -8.62 -2.00
C PHE A 82 5.54 -8.32 -0.52
N ALA A 83 6.03 -9.30 0.25
CA ALA A 83 6.49 -9.07 1.62
C ALA A 83 7.63 -8.05 1.66
N TRP A 84 8.62 -8.20 0.77
CA TRP A 84 9.75 -7.28 0.65
C TRP A 84 9.30 -5.87 0.23
N PHE A 85 8.35 -5.78 -0.72
CA PHE A 85 7.77 -4.50 -1.11
C PHE A 85 7.16 -3.76 0.08
N PHE A 86 6.29 -4.42 0.86
CA PHE A 86 5.63 -3.79 2.01
C PHE A 86 6.60 -3.48 3.15
N ALA A 87 7.61 -4.33 3.38
CA ALA A 87 8.64 -4.10 4.38
C ALA A 87 9.44 -2.82 4.04
N VAL A 88 9.93 -2.70 2.81
CA VAL A 88 10.69 -1.52 2.36
C VAL A 88 9.82 -0.26 2.37
N TYR A 89 8.60 -0.33 1.81
CA TYR A 89 7.65 0.78 1.84
C TYR A 89 7.46 1.31 3.27
N ARG A 90 7.22 0.40 4.23
CA ARG A 90 6.92 0.79 5.59
C ARG A 90 8.13 1.35 6.32
N MET A 91 9.33 0.82 6.09
CA MET A 91 10.58 1.40 6.63
C MET A 91 10.78 2.84 6.15
N VAL A 92 10.62 3.08 4.85
CA VAL A 92 10.77 4.42 4.25
C VAL A 92 9.72 5.38 4.81
N VAL A 93 8.45 4.98 4.81
CA VAL A 93 7.35 5.84 5.27
C VAL A 93 7.41 6.09 6.76
N SER A 94 7.69 5.08 7.60
CA SER A 94 7.84 5.28 9.04
C SER A 94 9.02 6.20 9.37
N PHE A 95 10.16 6.05 8.69
CA PHE A 95 11.29 6.96 8.89
C PHE A 95 10.97 8.39 8.41
N ALA A 96 10.33 8.53 7.26
CA ALA A 96 9.92 9.83 6.74
C ALA A 96 8.94 10.54 7.69
N ILE A 97 7.94 9.84 8.23
CA ILE A 97 7.02 10.39 9.23
C ILE A 97 7.77 10.87 10.48
N LEU A 98 8.72 10.09 11.00
CA LEU A 98 9.53 10.50 12.16
C LEU A 98 10.34 11.76 11.88
N GLN A 99 10.88 11.93 10.66
CA GLN A 99 11.58 13.15 10.28
C GLN A 99 10.64 14.36 10.19
N VAL A 100 9.43 14.17 9.66
CA VAL A 100 8.42 15.24 9.59
C VAL A 100 7.97 15.71 10.97
N ILE A 101 7.84 14.80 11.94
CA ILE A 101 7.48 15.17 13.32
C ILE A 101 8.62 15.90 14.03
N ARG A 102 9.87 15.56 13.72
CA ARG A 102 11.07 16.17 14.32
C ARG A 102 11.38 17.57 13.77
N ALA A 103 11.01 17.85 12.52
CA ALA A 103 11.20 19.15 11.85
C ALA A 103 10.17 20.20 12.28
#